data_AF-A0A1F6F3P8-F1
#
_entry.id   AF-A0A1F6F3P8-F1
#
_cell.length_a   1.000
_cell.length_b   1.000
_cell.length_c   1.000
_cell.angle_alpha   90.00
_cell.angle_beta   90.00
_cell.angle_gamma   90.00
#
_symmetry.space_group_name_H-M   'P 1'
#
loop_
_entity.id
_entity.type
_entity.pdbx_description
1 polymer ?
#
loop_
_entity_poly.entity_id
_entity_poly.type
_entity_poly.pdbx_seq_one_letter_code
_entity_poly.pdbx_strand_id
1 'polypeptide(L)'
;MRDPYHIWKTAISVTRWIGSPASLAVHTAIFVGCYLLAAFGYVDFAEMQLVLLSIVSLEAIYLSIFIQMTVNYTTQELAEVGEDIEEIREDVGVIQEDVGELQEDVEEISEDVEEITEEEEAIETAEEQRKSEQRKTLGDIQTDLKRLMQDISRLQHSSIKETSPTKPGNGATASQ
;
A
#
# COMPACT_ATOMS: atom_id res chain seq x y z
N MET A 1 -18.81 -19.42 -35.70
CA MET A 1 -17.62 -19.10 -36.51
C MET A 1 -16.52 -20.05 -36.06
N ARG A 2 -15.75 -20.65 -36.98
CA ARG A 2 -14.68 -21.61 -36.65
C ARG A 2 -13.54 -20.83 -35.99
N ASP A 3 -13.09 -21.29 -34.83
CA ASP A 3 -12.04 -20.62 -34.06
C ASP A 3 -10.73 -20.53 -34.90
N PRO A 4 -10.24 -19.31 -35.23
CA PRO A 4 -9.02 -19.12 -36.01
C PRO A 4 -7.76 -19.63 -35.29
N TYR A 5 -7.86 -19.99 -34.00
CA TYR A 5 -6.75 -20.52 -33.23
C TYR A 5 -6.13 -21.82 -33.81
N HIS A 6 -6.95 -22.70 -34.38
CA HIS A 6 -6.48 -23.99 -34.89
C HIS A 6 -5.65 -23.87 -36.17
N ILE A 7 -6.01 -22.94 -37.07
CA ILE A 7 -5.28 -22.69 -38.31
C ILE A 7 -3.90 -22.09 -38.01
N TRP A 8 -3.82 -21.20 -37.02
CA TRP A 8 -2.57 -20.60 -36.56
C TRP A 8 -1.62 -21.62 -35.92
N LYS A 9 -2.12 -22.47 -35.02
CA LYS A 9 -1.28 -23.50 -34.37
C LYS A 9 -0.68 -24.47 -35.39
N THR A 10 -1.48 -24.80 -36.41
CA THR A 10 -1.01 -25.63 -37.53
C THR A 10 0.06 -24.90 -38.34
N ALA A 11 -0.15 -23.62 -38.67
CA ALA A 11 0.82 -22.78 -39.36
C ALA A 11 2.17 -22.72 -38.63
N ILE A 12 2.16 -22.43 -37.33
CA ILE A 12 3.39 -22.36 -36.53
C ILE A 12 4.09 -23.71 -36.46
N SER A 13 3.34 -24.80 -36.28
CA SER A 13 3.95 -26.13 -36.20
C SER A 13 4.66 -26.50 -37.51
N VAL A 14 4.04 -26.19 -38.65
CA VAL A 14 4.62 -26.44 -39.98
C VAL A 14 5.86 -25.55 -40.20
N THR A 15 5.75 -24.24 -39.96
CA THR A 15 6.88 -23.29 -40.12
C THR A 15 8.06 -23.65 -39.22
N ARG A 16 7.80 -24.10 -37.99
CA ARG A 16 8.86 -24.48 -37.04
C ARG A 16 9.54 -25.78 -37.43
N TRP A 17 8.79 -26.75 -37.97
CA TRP A 17 9.36 -28.01 -38.44
C TRP A 17 10.22 -27.79 -39.70
N ILE A 18 9.68 -27.07 -40.69
CA ILE A 18 10.34 -26.88 -41.99
C ILE A 18 11.59 -25.99 -41.86
N GLY A 19 11.58 -25.02 -40.94
CA GLY A 19 12.73 -24.16 -40.63
C GLY A 19 13.75 -24.80 -39.68
N SER A 20 13.58 -26.06 -39.29
CA SER A 20 14.50 -26.73 -38.35
C SER A 20 15.78 -27.23 -39.04
N PRO A 21 16.92 -27.33 -38.31
CA PRO A 21 18.14 -27.95 -38.83
C PRO A 21 17.94 -29.41 -39.29
N ALA A 22 17.00 -30.13 -38.68
CA ALA A 22 16.65 -31.49 -39.07
C ALA A 22 15.99 -31.52 -40.46
N SER A 23 15.07 -30.59 -40.75
CA SER A 23 14.49 -30.42 -42.08
C SER A 23 15.57 -30.14 -43.12
N LEU A 24 16.52 -29.25 -42.82
CA LEU A 24 17.64 -28.94 -43.73
C LEU A 24 18.47 -30.19 -44.05
N ALA A 25 18.76 -31.02 -43.05
CA ALA A 25 19.51 -32.27 -43.24
C ALA A 25 18.73 -33.28 -44.11
N VAL A 26 17.43 -33.43 -43.88
CA VAL A 26 16.55 -34.29 -44.68
C VAL A 26 16.47 -33.81 -46.13
N HIS A 27 16.25 -32.52 -46.36
CA HIS A 27 16.23 -31.92 -47.70
C HIS A 27 17.57 -32.13 -48.43
N THR A 28 18.68 -31.90 -47.74
CA THR A 28 20.02 -32.11 -48.30
C THR A 28 20.23 -33.58 -48.70
N ALA A 29 19.80 -34.52 -47.85
CA ALA A 29 19.91 -35.96 -48.14
C ALA A 29 19.03 -36.38 -49.34
N ILE A 30 17.79 -35.87 -49.43
CA ILE A 30 16.88 -36.15 -50.56
C ILE A 30 17.48 -35.62 -51.86
N PHE A 31 17.97 -34.38 -51.87
CA PHE A 31 18.60 -33.79 -53.05
C PHE A 31 19.80 -34.61 -53.53
N VAL A 32 20.72 -34.93 -52.62
CA VAL A 32 21.89 -35.77 -52.94
C VAL A 32 21.44 -37.12 -53.48
N GLY A 33 20.42 -37.74 -52.89
CA GLY A 33 19.84 -39.00 -53.36
C GLY A 33 19.30 -38.90 -54.79
N CYS A 34 18.53 -37.86 -55.12
CA CYS A 34 18.03 -37.61 -56.47
C CYS A 34 19.17 -37.46 -57.49
N TYR A 35 20.20 -36.67 -57.16
CA TYR A 35 21.36 -36.47 -58.03
C TYR A 35 22.18 -37.76 -58.22
N LEU A 36 22.30 -38.60 -57.18
CA LEU A 36 22.95 -39.91 -57.30
C LEU A 36 22.16 -40.84 -58.21
N LEU A 37 20.83 -40.91 -58.07
CA LEU A 37 19.98 -41.73 -58.94
C LEU A 37 20.09 -41.33 -60.42
N ALA A 38 20.13 -40.03 -60.71
CA ALA A 38 20.37 -39.52 -62.06
C ALA A 38 21.80 -39.85 -62.55
N ALA A 39 22.82 -39.73 -61.69
CA ALA A 39 24.21 -40.04 -62.04
C ALA A 39 24.43 -41.52 -62.41
N PHE A 40 23.68 -42.44 -61.80
CA PHE A 40 23.71 -43.87 -62.15
C PHE A 40 22.83 -44.21 -63.38
N GLY A 41 22.17 -43.22 -63.98
CA GLY A 41 21.38 -43.39 -65.20
C GLY A 41 19.98 -43.98 -64.99
N TYR A 42 19.47 -44.00 -63.75
CA TYR A 42 18.10 -44.48 -63.48
C TYR A 42 17.01 -43.48 -63.88
N VAL A 43 17.35 -42.19 -63.91
CA VAL A 43 16.43 -41.09 -64.25
C VAL A 43 17.18 -40.10 -65.14
N ASP A 44 16.50 -39.52 -66.14
CA ASP A 44 17.07 -38.46 -66.96
C ASP A 44 17.29 -37.18 -66.14
N PHE A 45 18.41 -36.50 -66.38
CA PHE A 45 18.81 -35.33 -65.62
C PHE A 45 17.83 -34.15 -65.76
N ALA A 46 17.30 -33.93 -66.98
CA ALA A 46 16.40 -32.81 -67.25
C ALA A 46 15.01 -33.04 -66.63
N GLU A 47 14.48 -34.25 -66.74
CA GLU A 47 13.20 -34.62 -66.11
C GLU A 47 13.29 -34.55 -64.58
N MET A 48 14.36 -35.10 -63.99
CA MET A 48 14.61 -35.00 -62.55
C MET A 48 14.63 -33.55 -62.08
N GLN A 49 15.39 -32.68 -62.76
CA GLN A 49 15.47 -31.27 -62.40
C GLN A 49 14.11 -30.59 -62.47
N LEU A 50 13.35 -30.82 -63.53
CA LEU A 50 12.02 -30.21 -63.70
C LEU A 50 11.10 -30.59 -62.53
N VAL A 51 11.06 -31.87 -62.15
CA VAL A 51 10.23 -32.34 -61.03
C VAL A 51 10.74 -31.78 -59.70
N LEU A 52 12.05 -31.86 -59.45
CA LEU A 52 12.66 -31.45 -58.19
C LEU A 52 12.47 -29.94 -57.95
N LEU A 53 12.70 -29.11 -58.96
CA LEU A 53 12.45 -27.67 -58.88
C LEU A 53 10.95 -27.36 -58.69
N SER A 54 10.06 -28.11 -59.32
CA SER A 54 8.61 -27.93 -59.14
C SER A 54 8.18 -28.21 -57.70
N ILE A 55 8.71 -29.28 -57.09
CA ILE A 55 8.39 -29.62 -55.70
C ILE A 55 8.98 -28.58 -54.74
N VAL A 56 10.24 -28.20 -54.93
CA VAL A 56 10.94 -27.25 -54.05
C VAL A 56 10.36 -25.85 -54.16
N SER A 57 9.97 -25.42 -55.36
CA SER A 57 9.29 -24.14 -55.56
C SER A 57 7.89 -24.13 -54.94
N LEU A 58 7.15 -25.23 -55.05
CA LEU A 58 5.87 -25.40 -54.37
C LEU A 58 6.06 -25.26 -52.85
N GLU A 59 7.01 -25.99 -52.27
CA GLU A 59 7.33 -25.93 -50.84
C GLU A 59 7.67 -24.50 -50.38
N ALA A 60 8.49 -23.78 -51.17
CA ALA A 60 8.86 -22.40 -50.88
C ALA A 60 7.65 -21.44 -50.88
N ILE A 61 6.71 -21.61 -51.82
CA ILE A 61 5.48 -20.82 -51.86
C ILE A 61 4.61 -21.11 -50.64
N TYR A 62 4.41 -22.39 -50.29
CA TYR A 62 3.63 -22.76 -49.10
C TYR A 62 4.25 -22.23 -47.81
N LEU A 63 5.58 -22.33 -47.65
CA LEU A 63 6.27 -21.80 -46.49
C LEU A 63 6.15 -20.28 -46.38
N SER A 64 6.28 -19.56 -47.50
CA SER A 64 6.10 -18.10 -47.54
C SER A 64 4.70 -17.68 -47.07
N ILE A 65 3.66 -18.39 -47.52
CA ILE A 65 2.26 -18.13 -47.11
C ILE A 65 2.08 -18.38 -45.61
N PHE A 66 2.63 -19.48 -45.10
CA PHE A 66 2.55 -19.79 -43.67
C PHE A 66 3.29 -18.76 -42.81
N ILE A 67 4.47 -18.31 -43.23
CA ILE A 67 5.20 -17.23 -42.54
C ILE A 67 4.37 -15.95 -42.53
N GLN A 68 3.82 -15.54 -43.68
CA GLN A 68 2.99 -14.33 -43.77
C GLN A 68 1.75 -14.43 -42.87
N MET A 69 1.09 -15.58 -42.83
CA MET A 69 -0.05 -15.81 -41.94
C MET A 69 0.35 -15.70 -40.47
N THR A 70 1.47 -16.31 -40.07
CA THR A 70 1.98 -16.21 -38.69
C THR A 70 2.36 -14.78 -38.33
N VAL A 71 3.01 -14.03 -39.23
CA VAL A 71 3.35 -12.61 -39.02
C VAL A 71 2.09 -11.77 -38.85
N ASN A 72 1.10 -11.91 -39.74
CA ASN A 72 -0.15 -11.15 -39.64
C ASN A 72 -0.89 -11.42 -38.32
N TYR A 73 -0.97 -12.68 -37.90
CA TYR A 73 -1.57 -13.03 -36.61
C TYR A 73 -0.77 -12.44 -35.44
N THR A 74 0.56 -12.56 -35.45
CA THR A 74 1.41 -12.03 -34.39
C THR A 74 1.29 -10.51 -34.30
N THR A 75 1.20 -9.81 -35.44
CA THR A 75 0.94 -8.36 -35.46
C THR A 75 -0.40 -8.00 -34.83
N GLN A 76 -1.44 -8.80 -35.05
CA GLN A 76 -2.75 -8.59 -34.43
C GLN A 76 -2.68 -8.81 -32.91
N GLU A 77 -2.07 -9.91 -32.44
CA GLU A 77 -1.89 -10.11 -31.00
C GLU A 77 -1.02 -9.03 -30.35
N LEU A 78 0.02 -8.55 -31.04
CA LEU A 78 0.82 -7.43 -30.52
C LEU A 78 0.02 -6.13 -30.42
N ALA A 79 -0.99 -5.94 -31.27
CA ALA A 79 -1.90 -4.78 -31.16
C ALA A 79 -2.83 -4.93 -29.95
N GLU A 80 -3.39 -6.12 -29.72
CA GLU A 80 -4.23 -6.44 -28.55
C GLU A 80 -3.44 -6.28 -27.24
N VAL A 81 -2.25 -6.88 -27.15
CA VAL A 81 -1.34 -6.67 -26.00
C VAL A 81 -0.97 -5.19 -25.84
N GLY A 82 -0.89 -4.43 -26.93
CA GLY A 82 -0.67 -3.00 -26.89
C GLY A 82 -1.83 -2.22 -26.26
N GLU A 83 -3.07 -2.64 -26.51
CA GLU A 83 -4.28 -2.10 -25.90
C GLU A 83 -4.33 -2.45 -24.40
N ASP A 84 -4.08 -3.70 -24.04
CA ASP A 84 -4.01 -4.16 -22.64
C ASP A 84 -2.96 -3.38 -21.83
N ILE A 85 -1.80 -3.08 -22.43
CA ILE A 85 -0.75 -2.29 -21.78
C ILE A 85 -1.21 -0.84 -21.53
N GLU A 86 -2.00 -0.28 -22.44
CA GLU A 86 -2.52 1.08 -22.28
C GLU A 86 -3.60 1.15 -21.19
N GLU A 87 -4.49 0.15 -21.11
CA GLU A 87 -5.45 0.00 -20.00
C GLU A 87 -4.71 -0.11 -18.66
N ILE A 88 -3.69 -0.97 -18.56
CA ILE A 88 -2.87 -1.09 -17.34
C ILE A 88 -2.22 0.25 -16.95
N ARG A 89 -1.81 1.08 -17.93
CA ARG A 89 -1.24 2.40 -17.63
C ARG A 89 -2.27 3.37 -17.08
N GLU A 90 -3.50 3.33 -17.59
CA GLU A 90 -4.60 4.13 -17.06
C GLU A 90 -4.89 3.72 -15.61
N ASP A 91 -5.02 2.43 -15.33
CA ASP A 91 -5.22 1.89 -13.97
C ASP A 91 -4.09 2.32 -13.01
N VAL A 92 -2.84 2.24 -13.45
CA VAL A 92 -1.67 2.70 -12.67
C VAL A 92 -1.68 4.22 -12.45
N GLY A 93 -2.29 4.99 -13.36
CA GLY A 93 -2.53 6.41 -13.19
C GLY A 93 -3.53 6.69 -12.06
N VAL A 94 -4.66 5.99 -12.07
CA VAL A 94 -5.69 6.10 -11.01
C VAL A 94 -5.12 5.71 -9.65
N ILE A 95 -4.39 4.59 -9.56
CA ILE A 95 -3.75 4.17 -8.31
C ILE A 95 -2.78 5.23 -7.77
N GLN A 96 -2.06 5.95 -8.64
CA GLN A 96 -1.17 7.03 -8.20
C GLN A 96 -1.92 8.23 -7.64
N GLU A 97 -3.09 8.55 -8.21
CA GLU A 97 -3.99 9.58 -7.68
C GLU A 97 -4.52 9.18 -6.29
N ASP A 98 -5.05 7.96 -6.16
CA ASP A 98 -5.53 7.40 -4.89
C ASP A 98 -4.42 7.39 -3.80
N VAL A 99 -3.19 7.03 -4.17
CA VAL A 99 -2.04 7.05 -3.26
C VAL A 99 -1.65 8.48 -2.88
N GLY A 100 -1.89 9.46 -3.74
CA GLY A 100 -1.72 10.88 -3.45
C GLY A 100 -2.73 11.36 -2.42
N GLU A 101 -4.01 11.08 -2.62
CA GLU A 101 -5.08 11.42 -1.66
C GLU A 101 -4.82 10.76 -0.29
N LEU A 102 -4.45 9.48 -0.27
CA LEU A 102 -4.13 8.79 0.99
C LEU A 102 -2.92 9.39 1.73
N GLN A 103 -1.98 10.03 1.03
CA GLN A 103 -0.87 10.72 1.69
C GLN A 103 -1.36 12.00 2.37
N GLU A 104 -2.24 12.75 1.73
CA GLU A 104 -2.86 13.94 2.32
C GLU A 104 -3.69 13.58 3.56
N ASP A 105 -4.51 12.52 3.47
CA ASP A 105 -5.29 12.01 4.61
C ASP A 105 -4.38 11.61 5.80
N VAL A 106 -3.22 11.01 5.53
CA VAL A 106 -2.25 10.61 6.57
C VAL A 106 -1.56 11.83 7.19
N GLU A 107 -1.29 12.88 6.42
CA GLU A 107 -0.77 14.14 6.93
C GLU A 107 -1.80 14.82 7.85
N GLU A 108 -3.06 14.92 7.44
CA GLU A 108 -4.15 15.48 8.27
C GLU A 108 -4.31 14.71 9.59
N ILE A 109 -4.37 13.37 9.53
CA ILE A 109 -4.44 12.55 10.74
C ILE A 109 -3.22 12.76 11.66
N SER A 110 -2.05 13.02 11.08
CA SER A 110 -0.84 13.27 11.88
C SER A 110 -0.91 14.61 12.61
N GLU A 111 -1.44 15.64 11.97
CA GLU A 111 -1.72 16.95 12.60
C GLU A 111 -2.77 16.82 13.71
N ASP A 112 -3.88 16.11 13.46
CA ASP A 112 -4.92 15.86 14.46
C ASP A 112 -4.36 15.14 15.70
N VAL A 113 -3.47 14.16 15.52
CA VAL A 113 -2.83 13.44 16.62
C VAL A 113 -1.90 14.35 17.42
N GLU A 114 -1.18 15.27 16.77
CA GLU A 114 -0.33 16.26 17.44
C GLU A 114 -1.19 17.23 18.27
N GLU A 115 -2.28 17.77 17.72
CA GLU A 115 -3.22 18.64 18.45
C GLU A 115 -3.82 17.95 19.68
N ILE A 116 -4.29 16.70 19.54
CA ILE A 116 -4.83 15.93 20.66
C ILE A 116 -3.77 15.73 21.76
N THR A 117 -2.51 15.50 21.36
CA THR A 117 -1.41 15.31 22.31
C THR A 117 -1.13 16.61 23.08
N GLU A 118 -1.10 17.75 22.39
CA GLU A 118 -0.95 19.06 23.04
C GLU A 118 -2.12 19.39 23.97
N GLU A 119 -3.35 19.06 23.57
CA GLU A 119 -4.54 19.27 24.39
C GLU A 119 -4.50 18.40 25.66
N GLU A 120 -4.05 17.14 25.56
CA GLU A 120 -3.90 16.23 26.70
C GLU A 120 -2.88 16.78 27.72
N GLU A 121 -1.72 17.26 27.25
CA GLU A 121 -0.72 17.90 28.12
C GLU A 121 -1.25 19.18 28.79
N ALA A 122 -2.01 20.00 28.05
CA ALA A 122 -2.63 21.21 28.57
C ALA A 122 -3.69 20.89 29.66
N ILE A 123 -4.48 19.84 29.47
CA ILE A 123 -5.46 19.37 30.46
C ILE A 123 -4.75 18.85 31.70
N GLU A 124 -3.70 18.05 31.56
CA GLU A 124 -2.94 17.52 32.69
C GLU A 124 -2.36 18.64 33.55
N THR A 125 -1.68 19.61 32.91
CA THR A 125 -1.10 20.77 33.60
C THR A 125 -2.17 21.63 34.29
N ALA A 126 -3.32 21.86 33.66
CA ALA A 126 -4.43 22.58 34.26
C ALA A 126 -5.03 21.83 35.47
N GLU A 127 -5.14 20.49 35.41
CA GLU A 127 -5.64 19.68 36.51
C GLU A 127 -4.67 19.69 37.70
N GLU A 128 -3.36 19.63 37.46
CA GLU A 128 -2.35 19.76 38.50
C GLU A 128 -2.42 21.12 39.21
N GLN A 129 -2.56 22.21 38.46
CA GLN A 129 -2.73 23.55 39.02
C GLN A 129 -3.97 23.63 39.91
N ARG A 130 -5.13 23.13 39.43
CA ARG A 130 -6.37 23.09 40.22
C ARG A 130 -6.22 22.27 41.50
N LYS A 131 -5.55 21.10 41.45
CA LYS A 131 -5.27 20.27 42.63
C LYS A 131 -4.38 21.00 43.64
N SER A 132 -3.37 21.74 43.16
CA SER A 132 -2.49 22.55 44.00
C SER A 132 -3.25 23.67 44.73
N GLU A 133 -4.10 24.41 44.00
CA GLU A 133 -4.94 25.46 44.57
C GLU A 133 -5.94 24.94 45.60
N GLN A 134 -6.60 23.80 45.30
CA GLN A 134 -7.47 23.13 46.25
C GLN A 134 -6.72 22.72 47.52
N ARG A 135 -5.50 22.16 47.40
CA ARG A 135 -4.68 21.80 48.57
C ARG A 135 -4.33 23.01 49.43
N LYS A 136 -4.01 24.17 48.83
CA LYS A 136 -3.75 25.41 49.57
C LYS A 136 -5.00 25.86 50.33
N THR A 137 -6.14 25.95 49.64
CA THR A 137 -7.43 26.35 50.23
C THR A 137 -7.81 25.44 51.41
N LEU A 138 -7.66 24.12 51.25
CA LEU A 138 -7.92 23.17 52.33
C LEU A 138 -6.96 23.36 53.53
N GLY A 139 -5.69 23.67 53.28
CA GLY A 139 -4.71 23.98 54.33
C GLY A 139 -5.04 25.26 55.10
N ASP A 140 -5.51 26.29 54.40
CA ASP A 140 -5.95 27.55 55.02
C ASP A 140 -7.16 27.33 55.91
N ILE A 141 -8.19 26.61 55.41
CA ILE A 141 -9.38 26.22 56.19
C ILE A 141 -8.99 25.41 57.43
N GLN A 142 -8.06 24.45 57.30
CA GLN A 142 -7.59 23.66 58.44
C GLN A 142 -6.92 24.54 59.52
N THR A 143 -6.17 25.56 59.09
CA THR A 143 -5.48 26.49 59.98
C THR A 143 -6.48 27.38 60.72
N ASP A 144 -7.49 27.89 60.00
CA ASP A 144 -8.55 28.72 60.57
C ASP A 144 -9.42 27.95 61.57
N LEU A 145 -9.76 26.69 61.28
CA LEU A 145 -10.44 25.79 62.22
C LEU A 145 -9.65 25.59 63.52
N LYS A 146 -8.33 25.40 63.44
CA LYS A 146 -7.46 25.30 64.63
C LYS A 146 -7.48 26.59 65.45
N ARG A 147 -7.42 27.76 64.81
CA ARG A 147 -7.52 29.05 65.50
C ARG A 147 -8.86 29.21 66.20
N LEU A 148 -9.97 28.94 65.50
CA LEU A 148 -11.32 28.98 66.08
C LEU A 148 -11.45 28.07 67.30
N MET A 149 -10.95 26.83 67.22
CA MET A 149 -10.93 25.91 68.37
C MET A 149 -10.12 26.47 69.56
N GLN A 150 -8.98 27.09 69.29
CA GLN A 150 -8.14 27.69 70.32
C GLN A 150 -8.80 28.91 70.97
N ASP A 151 -9.48 29.74 70.18
CA ASP A 151 -10.21 30.91 70.66
C ASP A 151 -11.45 30.51 71.46
N ILE A 152 -12.19 29.48 71.04
CA ILE A 152 -13.28 28.87 71.82
C ILE A 152 -12.76 28.37 73.18
N SER A 153 -11.60 27.71 73.19
CA SER A 153 -10.98 27.20 74.42
C SER A 153 -10.60 28.33 75.38
N ARG A 154 -10.09 29.46 74.85
CA ARG A 154 -9.78 30.65 75.64
C ARG A 154 -11.04 31.28 76.25
N LEU A 155 -12.11 31.39 75.46
CA LEU A 155 -13.40 31.93 75.93
C LEU A 155 -14.02 31.04 77.02
N GLN A 156 -13.89 29.72 76.90
CA GLN A 156 -14.34 28.80 77.96
C GLN A 156 -13.55 29.02 79.26
N HIS A 157 -12.22 29.20 79.17
CA HIS A 157 -11.39 29.49 80.34
C HIS A 157 -11.68 30.86 80.97
N SER A 158 -11.95 31.89 80.18
CA SER A 158 -12.32 33.22 80.70
C SER A 158 -13.70 33.21 81.37
N SER A 159 -14.66 32.44 80.84
CA SER A 159 -15.99 32.30 81.43
C SER A 159 -15.97 31.62 82.81
N ILE A 160 -15.01 30.72 83.06
CA ILE A 160 -14.80 30.11 84.39
C ILE A 160 -14.26 31.13 85.41
N LYS A 161 -13.52 32.16 84.96
CA LYS A 161 -12.92 33.17 85.86
C LYS A 161 -13.93 34.20 86.40
N GLU A 162 -15.05 34.43 85.72
CA GLU A 162 -16.09 35.38 86.17
C GLU A 162 -17.12 34.77 87.14
N THR A 163 -17.07 33.47 87.45
CA THR A 163 -18.10 32.79 88.26
C THR A 163 -17.68 32.40 89.69
N SER A 164 -16.55 32.88 90.21
CA SER A 164 -16.18 32.65 91.63
C SER A 164 -16.75 33.75 92.57
N PRO A 165 -17.47 33.43 93.66
CA PRO A 165 -18.13 34.41 94.52
C PRO A 165 -17.29 34.82 95.75
N THR A 166 -17.32 36.11 96.15
CA THR A 166 -17.25 36.64 97.57
C THR A 166 -17.14 38.18 97.56
N LYS A 167 -18.11 39.02 98.00
CA LYS A 167 -18.76 39.35 99.31
C LYS A 167 -18.22 40.69 99.94
N PRO A 168 -19.00 41.44 100.78
CA PRO A 168 -18.97 42.91 100.94
C PRO A 168 -18.51 43.46 102.32
N GLY A 169 -18.36 44.79 102.44
CA GLY A 169 -18.18 45.61 103.68
C GLY A 169 -16.71 45.99 103.96
N ASN A 170 -16.28 47.18 104.42
CA ASN A 170 -16.79 48.37 105.17
C ASN A 170 -15.91 49.58 104.69
N GLY A 171 -16.26 50.86 104.71
CA GLY A 171 -16.82 51.72 105.78
C GLY A 171 -15.75 52.71 106.30
N ALA A 172 -16.11 54.01 106.42
CA ALA A 172 -15.46 55.12 107.17
C ALA A 172 -14.45 56.04 106.39
N THR A 173 -14.84 57.28 105.97
CA THR A 173 -14.63 58.64 106.60
C THR A 173 -13.17 59.09 106.69
N ALA A 174 -12.72 60.34 106.53
CA ALA A 174 -13.23 61.67 106.20
C ALA A 174 -12.00 62.62 105.99
N SER A 175 -12.22 63.75 105.32
CA SER A 175 -11.53 65.06 105.41
C SER A 175 -10.09 65.15 105.95
N GLN A 176 -9.13 65.54 105.10
CA GLN A 176 -8.54 66.88 104.92
C GLN A 176 -7.37 66.80 103.93
#